data_AF-A0AB33VAP7-F1
#
_entry.id   AF-A0AB33VAP7-F1
#
_cell.length_a   1.000
_cell.length_b   1.000
_cell.length_c   1.000
_cell.angle_alpha   90.00
_cell.angle_beta   90.00
_cell.angle_gamma   90.00
#
_symmetry.space_group_name_H-M   'P 1'
#
loop_
_entity.id
_entity.type
_entity.pdbx_description
1 polymer ?
#
loop_
_entity_poly.entity_id
_entity_poly.type
_entity_poly.pdbx_seq_one_letter_code
_entity_poly.pdbx_strand_id
1 'polypeptide(L)'
;MHRTAQAEGTARRRSRLPTLAITLLCCTGLTMAQEGRASPAASAPATVQVPSPPPAPVAPEQRPLTAAESDPVRIGWMQGFPPAPDRIIRFDLAGNLFPRTRYSFSHMREFVPTRTVWRGDGPVSRLPHAERDLGGVSFTDADGRRRTVADMLALTYTDGILVMHRGKVVYER
;
A
#
# COMPACT_ATOMS: atom_id res chain seq x y z
N MET A 1 45.53 60.12 -3.18
CA MET A 1 44.84 59.52 -4.35
C MET A 1 44.02 58.35 -3.83
N HIS A 2 42.80 58.59 -3.33
CA HIS A 2 41.51 58.34 -4.02
C HIS A 2 41.43 56.92 -4.63
N ARG A 3 40.45 56.05 -4.33
CA ARG A 3 39.03 56.29 -4.09
C ARG A 3 38.37 55.06 -3.43
N THR A 4 37.41 55.34 -2.56
CA THR A 4 36.39 54.47 -1.96
C THR A 4 35.40 53.90 -2.99
N ALA A 5 34.87 52.69 -2.75
CA ALA A 5 33.53 52.29 -3.21
C ALA A 5 32.91 51.27 -2.23
N GLN A 6 31.90 51.74 -1.51
CA GLN A 6 30.88 50.96 -0.80
C GLN A 6 29.84 50.45 -1.80
N ALA A 7 29.26 49.28 -1.56
CA ALA A 7 28.01 48.88 -2.19
C ALA A 7 27.14 48.15 -1.16
N GLU A 8 26.07 48.84 -0.74
CA GLU A 8 24.98 48.35 0.08
C GLU A 8 24.14 47.34 -0.71
N GLY A 9 23.70 46.27 -0.04
CA GLY A 9 22.89 45.19 -0.61
C GLY A 9 21.78 44.75 0.35
N THR A 10 20.78 45.61 0.48
CA THR A 10 19.37 45.40 0.83
C THR A 10 18.95 44.01 1.36
N ALA A 11 18.60 43.99 2.65
CA ALA A 11 17.95 42.88 3.35
C ALA A 11 16.56 42.56 2.75
N ARG A 12 16.41 41.38 2.15
CA ARG A 12 15.11 40.90 1.64
C ARG A 12 14.36 40.13 2.75
N ARG A 13 13.38 40.84 3.30
CA ARG A 13 12.44 40.42 4.35
C ARG A 13 11.71 39.13 3.95
N ARG A 14 11.81 38.07 4.77
CA ARG A 14 11.05 36.82 4.63
C ARG A 14 9.58 37.07 4.96
N SER A 15 8.73 37.16 3.94
CA SER A 15 7.28 37.13 4.08
C SER A 15 6.81 35.69 4.27
N ARG A 16 6.41 35.36 5.49
CA ARG A 16 5.46 34.27 5.77
C ARG A 16 4.10 34.67 5.23
N LEU A 17 3.30 33.70 4.77
CA LEU A 17 1.82 33.60 4.72
C LEU A 17 1.45 32.50 3.68
N PRO A 18 0.24 31.92 3.66
CA PRO A 18 -0.14 30.82 4.52
C PRO A 18 -0.77 29.63 3.75
N THR A 19 -0.97 28.54 4.48
CA THR A 19 -1.83 27.38 4.23
C THR A 19 -3.00 27.62 3.25
N LEU A 20 -2.93 27.03 2.06
CA LEU A 20 -4.11 26.84 1.20
C LEU A 20 -4.82 25.55 1.59
N ALA A 21 -5.88 25.71 2.37
CA ALA A 21 -6.92 24.72 2.56
C ALA A 21 -7.77 24.64 1.28
N ILE A 22 -7.84 23.45 0.69
CA ILE A 22 -8.74 23.15 -0.43
C ILE A 22 -10.12 22.91 0.18
N THR A 23 -10.94 23.97 0.16
CA THR A 23 -12.34 23.91 0.57
C THR A 23 -13.18 23.38 -0.58
N LEU A 24 -13.79 22.23 -0.29
CA LEU A 24 -14.82 21.53 -1.04
C LEU A 24 -15.94 22.50 -1.46
N LEU A 25 -16.13 22.69 -2.77
CA LEU A 25 -17.21 23.47 -3.34
C LEU A 25 -18.53 22.68 -3.22
N CYS A 26 -19.29 22.97 -2.18
CA CYS A 26 -20.67 22.54 -2.00
C CYS A 26 -21.57 23.39 -2.91
N CYS A 27 -22.12 22.78 -3.97
CA CYS A 27 -23.08 23.43 -4.86
C CYS A 27 -24.46 23.50 -4.19
N THR A 28 -24.73 24.55 -3.40
CA THR A 28 -26.09 24.91 -3.01
C THR A 28 -26.73 25.71 -4.14
N GLY A 29 -27.57 25.04 -4.93
CA GLY A 29 -28.45 25.69 -5.90
C GLY A 29 -29.45 26.60 -5.18
N LEU A 30 -29.41 27.88 -5.53
CA LEU A 30 -30.35 28.90 -5.13
C LEU A 30 -31.63 28.74 -5.96
N THR A 31 -32.76 28.45 -5.31
CA THR A 31 -34.09 28.52 -5.95
C THR A 31 -34.53 29.98 -6.03
N MET A 32 -34.65 30.51 -7.25
CA MET A 32 -35.43 31.70 -7.53
C MET A 32 -36.70 31.27 -8.27
N ALA A 33 -37.84 31.47 -7.62
CA ALA A 33 -39.17 31.32 -8.20
C ALA A 33 -39.43 32.49 -9.15
N GLN A 34 -39.87 32.18 -10.38
CA GLN A 34 -40.62 33.13 -11.21
C GLN A 34 -41.86 32.42 -11.75
N GLU A 35 -43.01 32.97 -11.36
CA GLU A 35 -44.32 32.59 -11.86
C GLU A 35 -44.46 33.02 -13.32
N GLY A 36 -44.74 32.04 -14.18
CA GLY A 36 -45.16 32.25 -15.56
C GLY A 36 -46.29 31.29 -15.88
N ARG A 37 -47.53 31.80 -15.87
CA ARG A 37 -48.72 31.10 -16.37
C ARG A 37 -48.58 30.83 -17.87
N ALA A 38 -48.68 29.56 -18.28
CA ALA A 38 -49.62 29.07 -19.29
C ALA A 38 -49.33 27.59 -19.65
N SER A 39 -50.34 26.74 -19.49
CA SER A 39 -50.39 25.35 -19.98
C SER A 39 -50.66 25.35 -21.51
N PRO A 40 -50.33 24.29 -22.28
CA PRO A 40 -51.01 23.00 -22.11
C PRO A 40 -50.17 21.72 -22.31
N ALA A 41 -50.65 20.66 -21.66
CA ALA A 41 -50.54 19.24 -22.05
C ALA A 41 -49.12 18.68 -22.26
N ALA A 42 -48.39 18.46 -21.16
CA ALA A 42 -47.28 17.51 -21.13
C ALA A 42 -47.74 16.25 -20.40
N SER A 43 -47.80 15.13 -21.12
CA SER A 43 -47.96 13.79 -20.55
C SER A 43 -46.93 13.59 -19.45
N ALA A 44 -47.37 13.20 -18.25
CA ALA A 44 -46.46 12.88 -17.16
C ALA A 44 -45.48 11.79 -17.63
N PRO A 45 -44.16 11.94 -17.44
CA PRO A 45 -43.25 10.84 -17.70
C PRO A 45 -43.56 9.76 -16.68
N ALA A 46 -44.00 8.59 -17.16
CA ALA A 46 -44.08 7.40 -16.34
C ALA A 46 -42.70 7.17 -15.71
N THR A 47 -42.61 7.19 -14.38
CA THR A 47 -41.40 6.80 -13.66
C THR A 47 -41.13 5.34 -13.98
N VAL A 48 -40.24 5.08 -14.94
CA VAL A 48 -39.72 3.74 -15.18
C VAL A 48 -38.83 3.41 -13.98
N GLN A 49 -39.39 2.67 -13.03
CA GLN A 49 -38.63 2.11 -11.93
C GLN A 49 -37.72 1.02 -12.51
N VAL A 50 -36.45 1.36 -12.72
CA VAL A 50 -35.42 0.38 -13.10
C VAL A 50 -35.29 -0.60 -11.93
N PRO A 51 -35.59 -1.90 -12.10
CA PRO A 51 -35.40 -2.86 -11.03
C PRO A 51 -33.91 -2.91 -10.67
N SER A 52 -33.61 -2.83 -9.37
CA SER A 52 -32.26 -3.03 -8.87
C SER A 52 -31.80 -4.44 -9.26
N PRO A 53 -30.55 -4.60 -9.77
CA PRO A 53 -30.02 -5.91 -10.09
C PRO A 53 -30.02 -6.79 -8.83
N PRO A 54 -30.28 -8.09 -8.95
CA PRO A 54 -30.20 -9.01 -7.82
C PRO A 54 -28.80 -8.93 -7.21
N PRO A 55 -28.67 -9.07 -5.87
CA PRO A 55 -27.36 -9.12 -5.23
C PRO A 55 -26.54 -10.24 -5.88
N ALA A 56 -25.30 -9.92 -6.25
CA ALA A 56 -24.39 -10.90 -6.81
C ALA A 56 -24.26 -12.08 -5.82
N PRO A 57 -24.19 -13.33 -6.31
CA PRO A 57 -23.98 -14.48 -5.45
C PRO A 57 -22.69 -14.26 -4.65
N VAL A 58 -22.83 -14.24 -3.32
CA VAL A 58 -21.68 -14.21 -2.40
C VAL A 58 -21.00 -15.58 -2.53
N ALA A 59 -19.86 -15.61 -3.23
CA ALA A 59 -19.04 -16.80 -3.29
C ALA A 59 -18.67 -17.22 -1.86
N PRO A 60 -18.64 -18.53 -1.55
CA PRO A 60 -18.29 -19.00 -0.21
C PRO A 60 -16.94 -18.42 0.19
N GLU A 61 -16.89 -17.71 1.32
CA GLU A 61 -15.65 -17.16 1.87
C GLU A 61 -14.73 -18.33 2.22
N GLN A 62 -13.71 -18.54 1.39
CA GLN A 62 -12.67 -19.53 1.65
C GLN A 62 -11.78 -18.99 2.77
N ARG A 63 -11.56 -19.80 3.80
CA ARG A 63 -10.62 -19.46 4.89
C ARG A 63 -9.27 -19.08 4.26
N PRO A 64 -8.70 -17.90 4.59
CA PRO A 64 -7.35 -17.56 4.15
C PRO A 64 -6.36 -18.65 4.58
N LEU A 65 -5.44 -19.01 3.68
CA LEU A 65 -4.35 -19.93 4.00
C LEU A 65 -3.52 -19.35 5.15
N THR A 66 -3.00 -20.17 6.06
CA THR A 66 -1.99 -19.70 7.02
C THR A 66 -0.66 -19.37 6.32
N ALA A 67 0.26 -18.69 7.00
CA ALA A 67 1.59 -18.41 6.45
C ALA A 67 2.30 -19.70 5.98
N ALA A 68 2.27 -20.77 6.80
CA ALA A 68 2.87 -22.05 6.45
C ALA A 68 2.16 -22.77 5.29
N GLU A 69 0.83 -22.68 5.20
CA GLU A 69 0.07 -23.24 4.06
C GLU A 69 0.31 -22.45 2.77
N SER A 70 0.56 -21.14 2.89
CA SER A 70 0.82 -20.22 1.77
C SER A 70 2.28 -20.21 1.30
N ASP A 71 3.17 -21.01 1.91
CA ASP A 71 4.57 -21.09 1.54
C ASP A 71 4.72 -21.45 0.05
N PRO A 72 5.43 -20.63 -0.75
CA PRO A 72 5.54 -20.85 -2.19
C PRO A 72 6.25 -22.15 -2.55
N VAL A 73 7.18 -22.62 -1.72
CA VAL A 73 7.85 -23.90 -1.90
C VAL A 73 6.89 -25.05 -1.62
N ARG A 74 6.08 -24.94 -0.57
CA ARG A 74 5.06 -25.94 -0.23
C ARG A 74 3.95 -26.03 -1.27
N ILE A 75 3.50 -24.90 -1.81
CA ILE A 75 2.50 -24.84 -2.88
C ILE A 75 3.08 -25.32 -4.22
N GLY A 76 4.39 -25.26 -4.39
CA GLY A 76 5.07 -25.67 -5.63
C GLY A 76 5.00 -24.61 -6.72
N TRP A 77 4.94 -23.32 -6.38
CA TRP A 77 4.95 -22.25 -7.37
C TRP A 77 6.26 -22.25 -8.16
N MET A 78 6.16 -22.16 -9.49
CA MET A 78 7.31 -22.00 -10.40
C MET A 78 8.40 -23.08 -10.26
N GLN A 79 8.06 -24.27 -9.71
CA GLN A 79 9.01 -25.38 -9.58
C GLN A 79 9.02 -26.28 -10.82
N GLY A 80 10.22 -26.75 -11.19
CA GLY A 80 10.45 -27.61 -12.35
C GLY A 80 10.72 -26.84 -13.64
N PHE A 81 10.98 -27.56 -14.74
CA PHE A 81 11.18 -26.97 -16.06
C PHE A 81 10.56 -27.84 -17.18
N PRO A 82 9.49 -27.38 -17.84
CA PRO A 82 8.68 -26.21 -17.47
C PRO A 82 7.90 -26.47 -16.16
N PRO A 83 7.57 -25.43 -15.37
CA PRO A 83 6.65 -25.60 -14.25
C PRO A 83 5.30 -26.15 -14.71
N ALA A 84 4.60 -26.85 -13.82
CA ALA A 84 3.26 -27.37 -14.12
C ALA A 84 2.30 -26.22 -14.52
N PRO A 85 1.40 -26.40 -15.50
CA PRO A 85 0.55 -25.32 -16.01
C PRO A 85 -0.27 -24.57 -14.96
N ASP A 86 -0.74 -25.27 -13.92
CA ASP A 86 -1.48 -24.71 -12.78
C ASP A 86 -0.59 -24.02 -11.74
N ARG A 87 0.74 -24.13 -11.90
CA ARG A 87 1.79 -23.59 -11.02
C ARG A 87 2.64 -22.48 -11.64
N ILE A 88 2.23 -22.00 -12.82
CA ILE A 88 2.85 -20.85 -13.47
C ILE A 88 2.21 -19.56 -12.95
N ILE A 89 3.02 -18.66 -12.42
CA ILE A 89 2.63 -17.30 -12.07
C ILE A 89 2.95 -16.38 -13.24
N ARG A 90 2.04 -15.49 -13.61
CA ARG A 90 2.22 -14.44 -14.63
C ARG A 90 2.11 -13.05 -14.00
N PHE A 91 2.65 -12.03 -14.65
CA PHE A 91 2.50 -10.65 -14.20
C PHE A 91 1.21 -10.06 -14.75
N ASP A 92 0.08 -10.45 -14.15
CA ASP A 92 -1.26 -9.99 -14.47
C ASP A 92 -2.07 -9.79 -13.17
N LEU A 93 -3.37 -9.51 -13.28
CA LEU A 93 -4.22 -9.33 -12.11
C LEU A 93 -4.23 -10.57 -11.19
N ALA A 94 -4.35 -11.78 -11.76
CA ALA A 94 -4.46 -13.02 -10.99
C ALA A 94 -3.14 -13.44 -10.32
N GLY A 95 -2.01 -13.19 -10.99
CA GLY A 95 -0.67 -13.45 -10.46
C GLY A 95 -0.25 -12.49 -9.34
N ASN A 96 -0.88 -11.31 -9.27
CA ASN A 96 -0.68 -10.33 -8.21
C ASN A 96 -1.64 -10.50 -7.00
N LEU A 97 -2.43 -11.57 -6.96
CA LEU A 97 -3.27 -11.92 -5.81
C LEU A 97 -2.55 -12.91 -4.88
N PHE A 98 -2.85 -12.81 -3.59
CA PHE A 98 -2.49 -13.86 -2.63
C PHE A 98 -3.11 -15.21 -3.07
N PRO A 99 -2.39 -16.35 -2.97
CA PRO A 99 -1.06 -16.52 -2.37
C PRO A 99 0.12 -16.42 -3.37
N ARG A 100 -0.10 -16.10 -4.66
CA ARG A 100 0.98 -16.03 -5.65
C ARG A 100 2.00 -14.93 -5.34
N THR A 101 1.56 -13.86 -4.69
CA THR A 101 2.41 -12.78 -4.18
C THR A 101 3.51 -13.26 -3.24
N ARG A 102 3.31 -14.39 -2.52
CA ARG A 102 4.31 -15.03 -1.66
C ARG A 102 5.57 -15.44 -2.42
N TYR A 103 5.44 -15.81 -3.70
CA TYR A 103 6.57 -16.07 -4.58
C TYR A 103 7.01 -14.80 -5.32
N SER A 104 6.06 -14.09 -5.95
CA SER A 104 6.41 -13.07 -6.95
C SER A 104 7.15 -11.87 -6.36
N PHE A 105 6.88 -11.48 -5.10
CA PHE A 105 7.56 -10.33 -4.48
C PHE A 105 9.03 -10.62 -4.17
N SER A 106 9.38 -11.87 -3.85
CA SER A 106 10.78 -12.28 -3.68
C SER A 106 11.49 -12.63 -5.00
N HIS A 107 10.74 -12.76 -6.10
CA HIS A 107 11.24 -13.18 -7.42
C HIS A 107 10.89 -12.19 -8.54
N MET A 108 10.69 -10.91 -8.22
CA MET A 108 10.17 -9.89 -9.15
C MET A 108 10.95 -9.80 -10.46
N ARG A 109 12.25 -10.12 -10.43
CA ARG A 109 13.17 -10.13 -11.57
C ARG A 109 12.79 -11.12 -12.68
N GLU A 110 11.95 -12.11 -12.37
CA GLU A 110 11.44 -13.10 -13.34
C GLU A 110 10.19 -12.61 -14.07
N PHE A 111 9.54 -11.54 -13.57
CA PHE A 111 8.23 -11.10 -14.03
C PHE A 111 8.27 -9.80 -14.84
N VAL A 112 9.18 -8.89 -14.47
CA VAL A 112 9.28 -7.56 -15.08
C VAL A 112 10.73 -7.19 -15.40
N PRO A 113 10.97 -6.31 -16.39
CA PRO A 113 12.30 -5.76 -16.61
C PRO A 113 12.84 -5.07 -15.35
N THR A 114 14.08 -5.39 -14.98
CA THR A 114 14.75 -4.78 -13.84
C THR A 114 16.17 -4.36 -14.23
N ARG A 115 16.78 -3.54 -13.39
CA ARG A 115 18.19 -3.19 -13.50
C ARG A 115 18.88 -3.42 -12.17
N THR A 116 20.10 -3.95 -12.23
CA THR A 116 20.94 -4.08 -11.04
C THR A 116 21.37 -2.69 -10.55
N VAL A 117 21.11 -2.42 -9.27
CA VAL A 117 21.68 -1.27 -8.57
C VAL A 117 22.97 -1.75 -7.89
N TRP A 118 24.12 -1.23 -8.33
CA TRP A 118 25.42 -1.62 -7.78
C TRP A 118 25.60 -1.05 -6.38
N ARG A 119 26.16 -1.86 -5.46
CA ARG A 119 26.42 -1.44 -4.07
C ARG A 119 27.71 -0.61 -3.90
N GLY A 120 28.55 -0.52 -4.94
CA GLY A 120 29.89 0.06 -4.87
C GLY A 120 31.00 -0.98 -4.60
N ASP A 121 32.25 -0.59 -4.84
CA ASP A 121 33.44 -1.45 -4.61
C ASP A 121 33.93 -1.45 -3.15
N GLY A 122 33.30 -0.63 -2.30
CA GLY A 122 33.63 -0.55 -0.88
C GLY A 122 33.32 -1.83 -0.11
N PRO A 123 33.93 -2.00 1.08
CA PRO A 123 33.66 -3.14 1.93
C PRO A 123 32.20 -3.15 2.42
N VAL A 124 31.67 -4.34 2.71
CA VAL A 124 30.34 -4.49 3.32
C VAL A 124 30.35 -3.88 4.72
N SER A 125 29.39 -2.99 5.00
CA SER A 125 29.16 -2.48 6.35
C SER A 125 28.56 -3.59 7.22
N ARG A 126 29.36 -4.13 8.15
CA ARG A 126 28.88 -5.15 9.09
C ARG A 126 28.04 -4.49 10.17
N LEU A 127 26.81 -4.97 10.35
CA LEU A 127 25.98 -4.56 11.46
C LEU A 127 26.39 -5.33 12.73
N PRO A 128 26.68 -4.65 13.86
CA PRO A 128 26.94 -5.35 15.11
C PRO A 128 25.65 -6.01 15.65
N HIS A 129 25.78 -7.14 16.33
CA HIS A 129 24.64 -7.88 16.88
C HIS A 129 24.55 -7.72 18.42
N ALA A 130 23.33 -7.71 18.94
CA ALA A 130 22.99 -7.76 20.35
C ALA A 130 21.60 -8.42 20.49
N GLU A 131 21.54 -9.69 20.10
CA GLU A 131 20.30 -10.44 19.96
C GLU A 131 19.48 -10.50 21.25
N ARG A 132 18.16 -10.43 21.09
CA ARG A 132 17.18 -10.67 22.14
C ARG A 132 16.05 -11.50 21.56
N ASP A 133 15.43 -12.31 22.41
CA ASP A 133 14.18 -12.96 22.05
C ASP A 133 13.07 -11.90 22.04
N LEU A 134 12.74 -11.40 20.85
CA LEU A 134 11.55 -10.58 20.63
C LEU A 134 10.34 -11.42 20.24
N GLY A 135 10.52 -12.66 19.80
CA GLY A 135 9.44 -13.51 19.32
C GLY A 135 8.36 -13.72 20.38
N GLY A 136 8.78 -13.93 21.64
CA GLY A 136 7.88 -14.08 22.79
C GLY A 136 7.29 -12.78 23.36
N VAL A 137 7.71 -11.60 22.88
CA VAL A 137 7.20 -10.32 23.40
C VAL A 137 5.71 -10.20 23.11
N SER A 138 4.93 -9.99 24.16
CA SER A 138 3.47 -9.94 24.08
C SER A 138 2.92 -8.52 24.01
N PHE A 139 1.94 -8.29 23.14
CA PHE A 139 1.24 -7.01 22.97
C PHE A 139 -0.26 -7.25 22.75
N THR A 140 -1.06 -6.18 22.86
CA THR A 140 -2.49 -6.22 22.53
C THR A 140 -2.66 -5.66 21.11
N ASP A 141 -3.26 -6.44 20.21
CA ASP A 141 -3.55 -6.01 18.84
C ASP A 141 -4.75 -5.04 18.77
N ALA A 142 -5.06 -4.56 17.55
CA ALA A 142 -6.16 -3.62 17.32
C ALA A 142 -7.53 -4.22 17.66
N ASP A 143 -7.65 -5.55 17.66
CA ASP A 143 -8.87 -6.29 18.01
C ASP A 143 -8.95 -6.59 19.52
N GLY A 144 -8.01 -6.07 20.32
CA GLY A 144 -7.96 -6.28 21.76
C GLY A 144 -7.41 -7.65 22.17
N ARG A 145 -6.88 -8.44 21.23
CA ARG A 145 -6.37 -9.79 21.52
C ARG A 145 -4.90 -9.71 21.94
N ARG A 146 -4.54 -10.50 22.95
CA ARG A 146 -3.14 -10.68 23.35
C ARG A 146 -2.43 -11.55 22.32
N ARG A 147 -1.33 -11.06 21.76
CA ARG A 147 -0.50 -11.73 20.74
C ARG A 147 0.97 -11.60 21.10
N THR A 148 1.77 -12.51 20.59
CA THR A 148 3.23 -12.38 20.57
C THR A 148 3.70 -11.74 19.25
N VAL A 149 4.93 -11.24 19.20
CA VAL A 149 5.55 -10.80 17.94
C VAL A 149 5.61 -11.96 16.95
N ALA A 150 5.91 -13.19 17.39
CA ALA A 150 5.91 -14.35 16.51
C ALA A 150 4.53 -14.62 15.89
N ASP A 151 3.44 -14.49 16.68
CA ASP A 151 2.08 -14.61 16.15
C ASP A 151 1.80 -13.54 15.10
N MET A 152 2.23 -12.30 15.34
CA MET A 152 2.05 -11.20 14.40
C MET A 152 2.75 -11.48 13.07
N LEU A 153 3.99 -11.95 13.09
CA LEU A 153 4.74 -12.28 11.87
C LEU A 153 4.03 -13.38 11.07
N ALA A 154 3.48 -14.40 11.74
CA ALA A 154 2.73 -15.46 11.09
C ALA A 154 1.38 -14.97 10.53
N LEU A 155 0.65 -14.12 11.27
CA LEU A 155 -0.66 -13.59 10.85
C LEU A 155 -0.55 -12.59 9.69
N THR A 156 0.58 -11.91 9.56
CA THR A 156 0.83 -10.90 8.53
C THR A 156 1.56 -11.44 7.32
N TYR A 157 1.85 -12.75 7.27
CA TYR A 157 2.63 -13.37 6.19
C TYR A 157 3.97 -12.64 6.02
N THR A 158 4.67 -12.36 7.11
CA THR A 158 5.96 -11.66 7.04
C THR A 158 7.03 -12.61 6.50
N ASP A 159 7.69 -12.21 5.41
CA ASP A 159 8.78 -12.98 4.79
C ASP A 159 10.16 -12.64 5.36
N GLY A 160 10.32 -11.44 5.93
CA GLY A 160 11.56 -11.01 6.57
C GLY A 160 11.37 -9.78 7.43
N ILE A 161 11.97 -9.77 8.62
CA ILE A 161 11.97 -8.63 9.54
C ILE A 161 13.35 -8.43 10.16
N LEU A 162 13.79 -7.17 10.28
CA LEU A 162 14.99 -6.78 10.98
C LEU A 162 14.67 -5.68 12.01
N VAL A 163 14.99 -5.93 13.28
CA VAL A 163 14.85 -4.94 14.36
C VAL A 163 16.24 -4.52 14.82
N MET A 164 16.50 -3.22 14.75
CA MET A 164 17.75 -2.63 15.23
C MET A 164 17.49 -1.67 16.39
N HIS A 165 18.38 -1.70 17.38
CA HIS A 165 18.35 -0.75 18.50
C HIS A 165 19.78 -0.30 18.81
N ARG A 166 19.99 1.03 18.86
CA ARG A 166 21.31 1.66 19.09
C ARG A 166 22.40 1.13 18.16
N GLY A 167 22.07 1.03 16.87
CA GLY A 167 22.99 0.59 15.81
C GLY A 167 23.30 -0.91 15.80
N LYS A 168 22.65 -1.72 16.64
CA LYS A 168 22.84 -3.17 16.71
C LYS A 168 21.61 -3.93 16.26
N VAL A 169 21.79 -5.05 15.57
CA VAL A 169 20.73 -6.02 15.27
C VAL A 169 20.29 -6.69 16.56
N VAL A 170 19.01 -6.58 16.88
CA VAL A 170 18.39 -7.17 18.08
C VAL A 170 17.55 -8.40 17.72
N TYR A 171 16.94 -8.42 16.55
CA TYR A 171 16.09 -9.53 16.12
C TYR A 171 16.01 -9.56 14.60
N GLU A 172 16.09 -10.76 14.04
CA GLU A 172 15.98 -11.03 12.61
C GLU A 172 15.24 -12.36 12.41
N ARG A 173 14.26 -12.39 11.50
CA ARG A 173 13.55 -13.60 11.08
C ARG A 173 13.17 -13.50 9.62
#